data_AF-K9R908-F1
#
_entry.id   AF-K9R908-F1
#
_cell.length_a   1.000
_cell.length_b   1.000
_cell.length_c   1.000
_cell.angle_alpha   90.00
_cell.angle_beta   90.00
_cell.angle_gamma   90.00
#
_symmetry.space_group_name_H-M   'P 1'
#
loop_
_entity.id
_entity.type
_entity.pdbx_description
1 polymer ?
#
loop_
_entity_poly.entity_id
_entity_poly.type
_entity_poly.pdbx_seq_one_letter_code
_entity_poly.pdbx_strand_id
1 'polypeptide(L)'
;MTINLSLQQLFGENAVSDANYLIINKNDLNLSSDANNNSEQLLAAIIKRGFDNFEGYITTETGAVITDEKNRPISYNNSNLYHSNIELWRRQLFSDRYQHIFVVEMDEL
;
A
#
# COMPACT_ATOMS: atom_id res chain seq x y z
N MET A 1 -14.21 2.21 16.39
CA MET A 1 -14.69 2.45 15.02
C MET A 1 -13.61 1.92 14.09
N THR A 2 -13.83 0.77 13.45
CA THR A 2 -12.81 0.17 12.58
C THR A 2 -12.89 0.85 11.22
N ILE A 3 -11.82 1.54 10.82
CA ILE A 3 -11.72 2.11 9.49
C ILE A 3 -11.31 0.95 8.56
N ASN A 4 -12.29 0.34 7.90
CA ASN A 4 -12.03 -0.66 6.88
C ASN A 4 -11.80 0.06 5.55
N LEU A 5 -10.61 -0.10 4.97
CA LEU A 5 -10.32 0.38 3.63
C LEU A 5 -11.15 -0.44 2.63
N SER A 6 -11.82 0.23 1.70
CA SER A 6 -12.47 -0.47 0.59
C SER A 6 -11.43 -1.06 -0.36
N LEU A 7 -11.86 -2.06 -1.14
CA LEU A 7 -11.01 -2.65 -2.17
C LEU A 7 -10.48 -1.59 -3.14
N GLN A 8 -11.33 -0.63 -3.50
CA GLN A 8 -10.99 0.45 -4.42
C GLN A 8 -10.03 1.47 -3.81
N GLN A 9 -10.13 1.72 -2.50
CA GLN A 9 -9.16 2.55 -1.78
C GLN A 9 -7.78 1.90 -1.79
N LEU A 10 -7.70 0.58 -1.61
CA LEU A 10 -6.42 -0.13 -1.69
C LEU A 10 -5.88 -0.15 -3.13
N PHE A 11 -6.66 -0.68 -4.06
CA PHE A 11 -6.14 -1.14 -5.37
C PHE A 11 -6.65 -0.35 -6.58
N GLY A 12 -7.32 0.78 -6.36
CA GLY A 12 -7.83 1.65 -7.42
C GLY A 12 -9.29 1.41 -7.78
N GLU A 13 -9.91 2.38 -8.46
CA GLU A 13 -11.36 2.38 -8.74
C GLU A 13 -11.86 1.16 -9.52
N ASN A 14 -10.98 0.56 -10.33
CA ASN A 14 -11.31 -0.60 -11.17
C ASN A 14 -11.09 -1.94 -10.48
N ALA A 15 -10.66 -1.93 -9.21
CA ALA A 15 -10.48 -3.17 -8.46
C ALA A 15 -11.84 -3.80 -8.13
N VAL A 16 -11.98 -5.08 -8.45
CA VAL A 16 -13.20 -5.87 -8.20
C VAL A 16 -12.84 -7.20 -7.57
N SER A 17 -13.72 -7.70 -6.71
CA SER A 17 -13.59 -9.02 -6.10
C SER A 17 -14.94 -9.72 -6.16
N ASP A 18 -14.92 -11.00 -6.51
CA ASP A 18 -16.05 -11.91 -6.40
C ASP A 18 -15.65 -13.18 -5.64
N ALA A 19 -16.49 -14.22 -5.68
CA ALA A 19 -16.26 -15.47 -4.97
C ALA A 19 -15.01 -16.25 -5.43
N ASN A 20 -14.52 -15.98 -6.65
CA ASN A 20 -13.43 -16.72 -7.28
C ASN A 20 -12.22 -15.85 -7.59
N TYR A 21 -12.43 -14.55 -7.84
CA TYR A 21 -11.41 -13.67 -8.37
C TYR A 21 -11.27 -12.40 -7.55
N LEU A 22 -10.02 -11.94 -7.46
CA LEU A 22 -9.64 -10.57 -7.16
C LEU A 22 -8.93 -10.03 -8.40
N ILE A 23 -9.51 -9.02 -9.04
CA ILE A 23 -8.98 -8.39 -10.25
C ILE A 23 -8.51 -6.99 -9.90
N ILE A 24 -7.21 -6.74 -10.11
CA ILE A 24 -6.57 -5.45 -9.93
C ILE A 24 -6.02 -5.01 -11.28
N ASN A 25 -6.35 -3.79 -11.71
CA ASN A 25 -5.82 -3.25 -12.95
C ASN A 25 -4.34 -2.89 -12.76
N LYS A 26 -3.46 -3.32 -13.67
CA LYS A 26 -2.03 -3.04 -13.59
C LYS A 26 -1.73 -1.54 -13.55
N ASN A 27 -2.56 -0.71 -14.19
CA ASN A 27 -2.41 0.74 -14.18
C ASN A 27 -2.56 1.34 -12.77
N ASP A 28 -3.31 0.68 -11.89
CA ASP A 28 -3.54 1.13 -10.52
C ASP A 28 -2.41 0.71 -9.56
N LEU A 29 -1.51 -0.19 -10.00
CA LEU A 29 -0.38 -0.72 -9.21
C LEU A 29 0.92 0.09 -9.34
N ASN A 30 0.89 1.23 -10.06
CA ASN A 30 2.05 2.11 -10.24
C ASN A 30 3.32 1.36 -10.71
N LEU A 31 3.12 0.35 -11.56
CA LEU A 31 4.17 -0.43 -12.18
C LEU A 31 4.85 0.37 -13.30
N SER A 32 6.11 0.07 -13.61
CA SER A 32 6.73 0.60 -14.83
C SER A 32 5.89 0.20 -16.04
N SER A 33 5.75 1.10 -17.01
CA SER A 33 4.91 0.96 -18.23
C SER A 33 5.31 -0.19 -19.17
N ASP A 34 6.17 -1.10 -18.74
CA ASP A 34 6.50 -2.33 -19.44
C ASP A 34 5.32 -3.32 -19.33
N ALA A 35 4.85 -3.81 -20.48
CA ALA A 35 3.75 -4.77 -20.55
C ALA A 35 4.08 -6.11 -19.88
N ASN A 36 5.38 -6.41 -19.70
CA ASN A 36 5.87 -7.71 -19.21
C ASN A 36 6.41 -7.64 -17.78
N ASN A 37 5.62 -7.15 -16.82
CA ASN A 37 5.98 -7.30 -15.40
C ASN A 37 6.00 -8.79 -15.02
N ASN A 38 7.08 -9.25 -14.40
CA ASN A 38 7.18 -10.61 -13.87
C ASN A 38 6.36 -10.78 -12.57
N SER A 39 6.18 -12.02 -12.12
CA SER A 39 5.38 -12.33 -10.94
C SER A 39 5.88 -11.62 -9.68
N GLU A 40 7.19 -11.51 -9.51
CA GLU A 40 7.82 -10.85 -8.36
C GLU A 40 7.53 -9.34 -8.35
N GLN A 41 7.59 -8.68 -9.51
CA GLN A 41 7.23 -7.27 -9.66
C GLN A 41 5.76 -7.02 -9.36
N LEU A 42 4.87 -7.91 -9.83
CA LEU A 42 3.43 -7.84 -9.55
C LEU A 42 3.16 -7.98 -8.05
N LEU A 43 3.78 -8.97 -7.39
CA LEU A 43 3.65 -9.18 -5.95
C LEU A 43 4.15 -7.97 -5.16
N ALA A 44 5.35 -7.47 -5.49
CA ALA A 44 5.93 -6.30 -4.83
C ALA A 44 5.04 -5.05 -4.98
N ALA A 45 4.45 -4.84 -6.16
CA ALA A 45 3.56 -3.72 -6.40
C ALA A 45 2.25 -3.83 -5.62
N ILE A 46 1.64 -5.02 -5.55
CA ILE A 46 0.44 -5.28 -4.74
C ILE A 46 0.72 -4.99 -3.26
N ILE A 47 1.81 -5.52 -2.73
CA ILE A 47 2.21 -5.31 -1.33
C ILE A 47 2.44 -3.82 -1.06
N LYS A 48 3.27 -3.17 -1.87
CA LYS A 48 3.55 -1.73 -1.72
C LYS A 48 2.28 -0.90 -1.76
N ARG A 49 1.38 -1.19 -2.70
CA ARG A 49 0.11 -0.47 -2.86
C ARG A 49 -0.80 -0.65 -1.64
N GLY A 50 -0.81 -1.84 -1.05
CA GLY A 50 -1.44 -2.08 0.25
C GLY A 50 -0.86 -1.15 1.31
N PHE A 51 0.45 -1.20 1.53
CA PHE A 51 1.14 -0.38 2.53
C PHE A 51 0.92 1.13 2.38
N ASP A 52 0.99 1.65 1.16
CA ASP A 52 0.80 3.08 0.89
C ASP A 52 -0.58 3.60 1.37
N ASN A 53 -1.56 2.71 1.59
CA ASN A 53 -2.90 3.06 2.06
C ASN A 53 -3.13 2.73 3.55
N PHE A 54 -2.17 2.09 4.23
CA PHE A 54 -2.31 1.75 5.65
C PHE A 54 -1.83 2.86 6.57
N GLU A 55 -0.89 3.69 6.11
CA GLU A 55 -0.45 4.88 6.82
C GLU A 55 -0.31 6.07 5.87
N GLY A 56 -0.63 7.26 6.37
CA GLY A 56 -0.55 8.46 5.54
C GLY A 56 -1.20 9.67 6.19
N TYR A 57 -1.50 10.66 5.36
CA TYR A 57 -2.19 11.88 5.77
C TYR A 57 -3.62 11.92 5.23
N ILE A 58 -4.52 12.51 5.99
CA ILE A 58 -5.87 12.76 5.50
C ILE A 58 -5.81 13.91 4.51
N THR A 59 -6.28 13.68 3.29
CA THR A 59 -6.32 14.69 2.23
C THR A 59 -7.75 15.04 1.84
N THR A 60 -7.94 16.26 1.33
CA THR A 60 -9.18 16.67 0.65
C THR A 60 -9.31 15.96 -0.70
N GLU A 61 -10.48 16.11 -1.35
CA GLU A 61 -10.72 15.63 -2.71
C GLU A 61 -9.76 16.22 -3.76
N THR A 62 -9.18 17.39 -3.46
CA THR A 62 -8.17 18.06 -4.30
C THR A 62 -6.74 17.62 -3.99
N GLY A 63 -6.55 16.69 -3.05
CA GLY A 63 -5.24 16.20 -2.63
C GLY A 63 -4.51 17.08 -1.60
N ALA A 64 -5.16 18.12 -1.07
CA ALA A 64 -4.55 18.97 -0.05
C ALA A 64 -4.57 18.26 1.32
N VAL A 65 -3.43 18.21 2.01
CA VAL A 65 -3.33 17.61 3.34
C VAL A 65 -4.12 18.44 4.35
N ILE A 66 -4.98 17.79 5.13
CA ILE A 66 -5.73 18.41 6.22
C ILE A 66 -4.78 18.57 7.41
N THR A 67 -4.76 19.77 7.99
CA THR A 67 -3.94 20.11 9.16
C THR A 67 -4.79 20.49 10.36
N ASP A 68 -4.24 20.34 11.56
CA ASP A 68 -4.82 20.85 12.80
C ASP A 68 -4.67 22.38 12.94
N GLU A 69 -5.13 22.94 14.05
CA GLU A 69 -5.07 24.37 14.37
C GLU A 69 -3.63 24.93 14.51
N LYS A 70 -2.63 24.05 14.62
CA LYS A 70 -1.20 24.38 14.67
C LYS A 70 -0.50 24.12 13.34
N ASN A 71 -1.25 23.90 12.27
CA ASN A 71 -0.75 23.60 10.94
C ASN A 71 0.05 22.28 10.86
N ARG A 72 -0.28 21.31 11.73
CA ARG A 72 0.33 19.97 11.69
C ARG A 72 -0.56 19.01 10.90
N PRO A 73 0.01 18.23 9.95
CA PRO A 73 -0.76 17.23 9.19
C PRO A 73 -1.47 16.24 10.10
N ILE A 74 -2.74 15.98 9.82
CA ILE A 74 -3.49 14.92 10.47
C ILE A 74 -3.15 13.61 9.75
N SER A 75 -2.50 12.69 10.46
CA SER A 75 -2.11 11.38 9.94
C SER A 75 -3.02 10.27 10.45
N TYR A 76 -3.06 9.17 9.71
CA TYR A 76 -3.63 7.90 10.16
C TYR A 76 -2.59 6.80 10.06
N ASN A 77 -2.74 5.79 10.91
CA ASN A 77 -1.93 4.57 10.87
C ASN A 77 -2.81 3.38 11.26
N ASN A 78 -3.04 2.49 10.30
CA ASN A 78 -3.85 1.28 10.41
C ASN A 78 -2.99 0.02 10.57
N SER A 79 -1.67 0.14 10.75
CA SER A 79 -0.74 -1.01 10.91
C SER A 79 -1.14 -1.93 12.07
N ASN A 80 -1.78 -1.38 13.10
CA ASN A 80 -2.20 -2.13 14.28
C ASN A 80 -3.57 -2.80 14.13
N LEU A 81 -4.35 -2.47 13.08
CA LEU A 81 -5.70 -3.01 12.86
C LEU A 81 -5.68 -4.36 12.14
N TYR A 82 -4.63 -4.61 11.38
CA TYR A 82 -4.42 -5.86 10.68
C TYR A 82 -3.08 -6.38 11.19
N HIS A 83 -3.06 -7.58 11.77
CA HIS A 83 -1.82 -8.30 12.08
C HIS A 83 -1.13 -8.62 10.75
N SER A 84 -0.52 -7.63 10.11
CA SER A 84 0.35 -7.84 8.97
C SER A 84 1.73 -8.11 9.55
N ASN A 85 2.07 -9.39 9.74
CA ASN A 85 3.45 -9.84 10.00
C ASN A 85 4.40 -9.55 8.81
N ILE A 86 3.96 -8.74 7.84
CA ILE A 86 4.82 -8.15 6.83
C ILE A 86 5.50 -6.95 7.50
N GLU A 87 6.52 -7.24 8.29
CA GLU A 87 7.33 -6.19 8.89
C GLU A 87 8.24 -5.59 7.81
N LEU A 88 8.05 -4.29 7.56
CA LEU A 88 8.94 -3.53 6.68
C LEU A 88 10.25 -3.29 7.45
N TRP A 89 11.17 -4.25 7.38
CA TRP A 89 12.33 -4.24 8.28
C TRP A 89 13.25 -3.03 8.07
N ARG A 90 13.58 -2.67 6.81
CA ARG A 90 14.56 -1.59 6.55
C ARG A 90 14.34 -0.88 5.21
N ARG A 91 14.39 0.45 5.26
CA ARG A 91 14.74 1.29 4.12
C ARG A 91 16.27 1.28 4.01
N GLN A 92 16.82 0.64 2.99
CA GLN A 92 18.26 0.48 2.86
C GLN A 92 18.75 1.28 1.65
N LEU A 93 19.80 2.08 1.84
CA LEU A 93 20.44 2.80 0.75
C LEU A 93 21.31 1.80 -0.03
N PHE A 94 20.91 1.52 -1.27
CA PHE A 94 21.74 0.77 -2.22
C PHE A 94 22.24 1.74 -3.27
N SER A 95 23.54 2.03 -3.21
CA SER A 95 24.21 3.04 -4.04
C SER A 95 23.60 4.43 -3.82
N ASP A 96 22.66 4.83 -4.67
CA ASP A 96 22.01 6.15 -4.74
C ASP A 96 20.49 6.09 -4.58
N ARG A 97 19.92 4.91 -4.33
CA ARG A 97 18.48 4.68 -4.22
C ARG A 97 18.10 3.98 -2.92
N TYR A 98 17.01 4.41 -2.32
CA TYR A 98 16.38 3.67 -1.23
C TYR A 98 15.63 2.46 -1.79
N GLN A 99 15.99 1.27 -1.30
CA GLN A 99 15.21 0.05 -1.53
C GLN A 99 14.40 -0.27 -0.26
N HIS A 100 13.15 -0.66 -0.47
CA HIS A 100 12.30 -1.20 0.58
C HIS A 100 12.37 -2.73 0.45
N ILE A 101 12.86 -3.39 1.49
CA ILE A 101 12.94 -4.84 1.55
C ILE A 101 11.77 -5.34 2.40
N PHE A 102 11.00 -6.26 1.84
CA PHE A 102 9.91 -6.94 2.54
C PHE A 102 10.41 -8.33 2.94
N VAL A 103 10.40 -8.62 4.24
CA VAL A 103 10.58 -9.99 4.74
C VAL A 103 9.20 -10.46 5.17
N VAL A 104 8.77 -11.58 4.61
CA VAL A 104 7.56 -12.25 5.04
C VAL A 104 8.02 -13.34 6.01
N GLU A 105 7.86 -13.10 7.31
CA GLU A 105 7.95 -14.19 8.29
C GLU A 105 6.69 -15.05 8.13
N MET A 106 6.89 -16.27 7.66
CA MET A 106 5.88 -17.32 7.76
C MET A 106 6.18 -18.07 9.05
N ASP A 107 5.25 -18.03 10.00
CA ASP A 107 5.29 -18.96 11.13
C ASP A 107 5.30 -20.39 10.57
N GLU A 108 6.27 -21.20 10.98
CA GLU A 108 6.22 -22.64 10.70
C GLU A 108 4.96 -23.21 11.37
N LEU A 109 4.11 -23.86 10.55
CA LEU A 109 2.82 -24.46 10.92
C LEU A 109 2.88 -25.41 12.13
#